data_AF-A0A7S2RXB0-F1
#
_entry.id   AF-A0A7S2RXB0-F1
#
_cell.length_a   1.000
_cell.length_b   1.000
_cell.length_c   1.000
_cell.angle_alpha   90.00
_cell.angle_beta   90.00
_cell.angle_gamma   90.00
#
_symmetry.space_group_name_H-M   'P 1'
#
loop_
_entity.id
_entity.type
_entity.pdbx_description
1 polymer ?
#
loop_
_entity_poly.entity_id
_entity_poly.type
_entity_poly.pdbx_seq_one_letter_code
_entity_poly.pdbx_strand_id
1 'polypeptide(L)'
;AMVVLGAPGGFPLLPVLRKSALCVQQRAGCLTRAPLVAGRGSWRRSLACTAATPPLHPALVRADDPTLVLPREDFQRTLYLTALRLPAAQAHEAVNVLGPDLLQRARTRRVLADGDCRDSRLVLLGEHVGLDGSGLRDTTLQWIRDGGGELVPHTLELGWKDSTQAEVLRHLLPR
;
A
#
# COMPACT_ATOMS: atom_id res chain seq x y z
N ALA A 1 -44.89 14.97 55.84
CA ALA A 1 -44.80 14.65 54.41
C ALA A 1 -43.99 13.35 54.31
N MET A 2 -44.53 12.14 54.13
CA MET A 2 -45.61 11.59 53.28
C MET A 2 -45.31 11.61 51.77
N VAL A 3 -45.38 10.39 51.21
CA VAL A 3 -45.46 9.93 49.80
C VAL A 3 -44.12 9.85 49.04
N VAL A 4 -43.51 8.72 48.60
CA VAL A 4 -43.90 7.37 48.09
C VAL A 4 -43.88 7.24 46.55
N LEU A 5 -43.10 6.24 46.07
CA LEU A 5 -43.19 5.39 44.86
C LEU A 5 -42.73 5.83 43.44
N GLY A 6 -42.03 4.87 42.81
CA GLY A 6 -42.14 4.48 41.38
C GLY A 6 -41.05 5.06 40.46
N ALA A 7 -40.40 4.35 39.53
CA ALA A 7 -40.64 3.03 38.96
C ALA A 7 -39.38 2.56 38.17
N PRO A 8 -39.28 1.25 37.84
CA PRO A 8 -38.19 0.65 37.08
C PRO A 8 -38.48 0.61 35.56
N GLY A 9 -37.44 0.72 34.75
CA GLY A 9 -37.48 0.44 33.30
C GLY A 9 -36.06 0.56 32.76
N GLY A 10 -35.53 -0.31 31.91
CA GLY A 10 -36.09 -1.37 31.09
C GLY A 10 -35.12 -1.51 29.94
N PHE A 11 -34.12 -2.39 30.08
CA PHE A 11 -33.16 -2.68 29.01
C PHE A 11 -33.76 -3.73 28.08
N PRO A 12 -33.97 -3.44 26.78
CA PRO A 12 -34.28 -4.48 25.82
C PRO A 12 -33.00 -5.27 25.49
N LEU A 13 -33.01 -6.54 25.91
CA LEU A 13 -32.18 -7.61 25.34
C LEU A 13 -32.61 -7.83 23.88
N LEU A 14 -31.73 -7.51 22.94
CA LEU A 14 -31.86 -7.97 21.55
C LEU A 14 -31.09 -9.28 21.39
N PRO A 15 -31.75 -10.38 20.95
CA PRO A 15 -31.05 -11.60 20.60
C PRO A 15 -30.41 -11.50 19.22
N VAL A 16 -29.08 -11.65 19.22
CA VAL A 16 -28.25 -12.05 18.09
C VAL A 16 -28.69 -13.45 17.64
N LEU A 17 -29.24 -13.58 16.43
CA LEU A 17 -29.33 -14.87 15.76
C LEU A 17 -28.85 -14.78 14.31
N ARG A 18 -27.66 -15.39 14.16
CA ARG A 18 -27.00 -15.84 12.94
C ARG A 18 -27.96 -16.44 11.92
N LYS A 19 -27.66 -16.21 10.63
CA LYS A 19 -27.73 -17.28 9.62
C LYS A 19 -26.62 -17.08 8.58
N SER A 20 -25.71 -18.05 8.61
CA SER A 20 -24.63 -18.28 7.66
C SER A 20 -25.14 -19.08 6.44
N ALA A 21 -24.26 -19.16 5.43
CA ALA A 21 -24.28 -20.03 4.26
C ALA A 21 -25.07 -19.48 3.05
N LEU A 22 -24.62 -19.58 1.80
CA LEU A 22 -23.69 -20.53 1.20
C LEU A 22 -22.71 -19.87 0.22
N CYS A 23 -21.49 -20.39 0.25
CA CYS A 23 -20.56 -20.43 -0.87
C CYS A 23 -20.99 -21.57 -1.79
N VAL A 24 -21.29 -21.31 -3.06
CA VAL A 24 -21.28 -22.35 -4.11
C VAL A 24 -20.52 -21.83 -5.32
N GLN A 25 -19.43 -22.55 -5.52
CA GLN A 25 -18.45 -22.57 -6.58
C GLN A 25 -19.06 -23.16 -7.85
N GLN A 26 -18.76 -22.61 -9.03
CA GLN A 26 -18.74 -23.42 -10.25
C GLN A 26 -17.76 -22.84 -11.29
N ARG A 27 -16.77 -23.69 -11.60
CA ARG A 27 -15.83 -23.63 -12.72
C ARG A 27 -16.52 -24.19 -13.98
N ALA A 28 -16.26 -23.58 -15.14
CA ALA A 28 -16.08 -24.19 -16.48
C ALA A 28 -16.10 -23.03 -17.51
N GLY A 29 -15.34 -22.97 -18.59
CA GLY A 29 -14.59 -24.03 -19.26
C GLY A 29 -13.70 -23.49 -20.40
N CYS A 30 -12.95 -24.44 -20.95
CA CYS A 30 -12.44 -24.57 -22.34
C CYS A 30 -11.55 -23.45 -22.91
N LEU A 31 -10.23 -23.62 -23.01
CA LEU A 31 -9.45 -24.38 -24.02
C LEU A 31 -9.71 -24.00 -25.50
N THR A 32 -8.59 -23.70 -26.16
CA THR A 32 -8.26 -23.74 -27.61
C THR A 32 -8.85 -22.69 -28.54
N ARG A 33 -8.00 -21.87 -29.18
CA ARG A 33 -7.39 -22.16 -30.49
C ARG A 33 -6.57 -20.96 -31.01
N ALA A 34 -5.30 -21.24 -31.36
CA ALA A 34 -4.54 -20.40 -32.29
C ALA A 34 -5.02 -20.66 -33.74
N PRO A 35 -4.75 -19.71 -34.65
CA PRO A 35 -4.16 -20.12 -35.91
C PRO A 35 -2.94 -19.29 -36.29
N LEU A 36 -1.84 -20.01 -36.55
CA LEU A 36 -0.79 -19.61 -37.48
C LEU A 36 -1.37 -19.62 -38.89
N VAL A 37 -1.33 -18.48 -39.58
CA VAL A 37 -1.33 -18.46 -41.05
C VAL A 37 -0.22 -17.53 -41.51
N ALA A 38 0.76 -18.14 -42.17
CA ALA A 38 1.81 -17.50 -42.91
C ALA A 38 1.22 -16.80 -44.16
N GLY A 39 1.55 -15.52 -44.34
CA GLY A 39 1.26 -14.75 -45.54
C GLY A 39 2.53 -14.10 -46.07
N ARG A 40 3.07 -14.65 -47.16
CA ARG A 40 4.18 -14.10 -47.93
C ARG A 40 3.78 -12.76 -48.53
N GLY A 41 4.60 -11.73 -48.34
CA GLY A 41 4.40 -10.42 -48.96
C GLY A 41 5.71 -9.64 -49.04
N SER A 42 6.30 -9.63 -50.22
CA SER A 42 7.55 -8.98 -50.60
C SER A 42 7.52 -7.46 -50.48
N TRP A 43 8.53 -6.87 -49.83
CA TRP A 43 8.96 -5.49 -50.12
C TRP A 43 10.49 -5.48 -50.21
N ARG A 44 10.98 -5.39 -51.46
CA ARG A 44 12.37 -5.03 -51.76
C ARG A 44 12.50 -3.51 -51.76
N ARG A 45 13.72 -3.08 -51.40
CA ARG A 45 14.35 -1.76 -51.51
C ARG A 45 14.25 -0.93 -50.24
N SER A 46 15.38 -0.73 -49.57
CA SER A 46 16.28 0.36 -49.97
C SER A 46 17.52 0.46 -49.08
N LEU A 47 18.61 0.82 -49.77
CA LEU A 47 19.76 1.61 -49.33
C LEU A 47 20.85 0.90 -48.50
N ALA A 48 21.90 0.59 -49.23
CA ALA A 48 23.27 0.59 -48.75
C ALA A 48 23.58 1.91 -48.02
N CYS A 49 23.98 1.79 -46.77
CA CYS A 49 24.80 2.78 -46.07
C CYS A 49 26.04 2.05 -45.57
N THR A 50 27.07 2.02 -46.40
CA THR A 50 28.44 1.70 -46.00
C THR A 50 28.95 2.85 -45.13
N ALA A 51 28.59 2.83 -43.85
CA ALA A 51 29.24 3.67 -42.85
C ALA A 51 30.51 2.95 -42.41
N ALA A 52 31.65 3.49 -42.82
CA ALA A 52 32.96 3.11 -42.32
C ALA A 52 32.94 3.13 -40.78
N THR A 53 33.05 1.95 -40.17
CA THR A 53 33.20 1.82 -38.72
C THR A 53 34.66 2.11 -38.39
N PRO A 54 35.02 3.20 -37.69
CA PRO A 54 36.37 3.37 -37.21
C PRO A 54 36.68 2.26 -36.19
N PRO A 55 37.91 1.71 -36.15
CA PRO A 55 38.27 0.69 -35.18
C PRO A 55 38.13 1.29 -33.77
N LEU A 56 37.21 0.71 -32.98
CA LEU A 56 37.14 0.97 -31.56
C LEU A 56 38.50 0.58 -30.95
N HIS A 57 39.14 1.55 -30.32
CA HIS A 57 40.33 1.34 -29.51
C HIS A 57 40.12 0.17 -28.54
N PRO A 58 41.05 -0.79 -28.45
CA PRO A 58 41.06 -1.77 -27.38
C PRO A 58 41.59 -1.11 -26.11
N ALA A 59 40.80 -0.19 -25.54
CA ALA A 59 40.93 0.20 -24.15
C ALA A 59 39.98 -0.68 -23.32
N LEU A 60 40.19 -1.99 -23.42
CA LEU A 60 39.58 -2.96 -22.53
C LEU A 60 40.15 -2.72 -21.12
N VAL A 61 39.22 -2.34 -20.24
CA VAL A 61 39.03 -3.00 -18.95
C VAL A 61 40.20 -2.85 -17.99
N ARG A 62 40.18 -1.74 -17.25
CA ARG A 62 40.61 -1.81 -15.85
C ARG A 62 39.48 -2.45 -15.06
N ALA A 63 39.54 -3.77 -14.95
CA ALA A 63 38.80 -4.55 -13.97
C ALA A 63 39.48 -4.37 -12.61
N ASP A 64 39.22 -3.24 -11.98
CA ASP A 64 39.27 -3.11 -10.54
C ASP A 64 37.90 -2.53 -10.16
N ASP A 65 36.85 -3.33 -10.36
CA ASP A 65 35.54 -3.05 -9.79
C ASP A 65 35.68 -3.24 -8.28
N PRO A 66 35.67 -2.19 -7.44
CA PRO A 66 35.26 -2.43 -6.07
C PRO A 66 33.85 -2.95 -6.20
N THR A 67 33.61 -4.22 -5.85
CA THR A 67 32.24 -4.72 -5.65
C THR A 67 31.53 -3.66 -4.83
N LEU A 68 30.60 -2.96 -5.47
CA LEU A 68 29.97 -1.77 -4.95
C LEU A 68 28.94 -2.28 -3.93
N VAL A 69 29.45 -2.64 -2.75
CA VAL A 69 28.67 -3.15 -1.65
C VAL A 69 27.93 -1.95 -1.06
N LEU A 70 26.66 -1.84 -1.43
CA LEU A 70 25.76 -0.85 -0.87
C LEU A 70 25.59 -1.10 0.64
N PRO A 71 25.99 -0.17 1.50
CA PRO A 71 25.71 -0.25 2.93
C PRO A 71 24.19 -0.26 3.12
N ARG A 72 23.64 -1.31 3.73
CA ARG A 72 22.20 -1.43 3.97
C ARG A 72 21.68 -0.40 4.98
N GLU A 73 22.58 0.12 5.79
CA GLU A 73 22.35 1.17 6.79
C GLU A 73 21.98 2.51 6.17
N ASP A 74 22.49 2.84 4.98
CA ASP A 74 22.17 4.07 4.26
C ASP A 74 20.68 4.17 3.83
N PHE A 75 19.97 3.04 3.90
CA PHE A 75 18.58 2.90 3.49
C PHE A 75 17.63 2.79 4.68
N GLN A 76 18.15 2.89 5.91
CA GLN A 76 17.32 3.02 7.10
C GLN A 76 16.72 4.42 7.13
N ARG A 77 15.40 4.50 7.16
CA ARG A 77 14.67 5.76 7.23
C ARG A 77 13.53 5.64 8.22
N THR A 78 13.40 6.65 9.05
CA THR A 78 12.30 6.76 10.01
C THR A 78 11.30 7.76 9.47
N LEU A 79 10.04 7.34 9.33
CA LEU A 79 8.93 8.21 8.98
C LEU A 79 8.07 8.49 10.22
N TYR A 80 7.79 9.76 10.46
CA TYR A 80 6.84 10.20 11.47
C TYR A 80 5.52 10.46 10.77
N LEU A 81 4.52 9.62 11.07
CA LEU A 81 3.24 9.60 10.39
C LEU A 81 2.11 9.74 11.40
N THR A 82 0.93 10.08 10.89
CA THR A 82 -0.32 9.95 11.63
C THR A 82 -0.95 8.60 11.29
N ALA A 83 -1.41 7.88 12.31
CA ALA A 83 -2.18 6.67 12.15
C ALA A 83 -3.58 6.85 12.73
N LEU A 84 -4.56 6.17 12.14
CA LEU A 84 -5.93 6.14 12.60
C LEU A 84 -6.15 4.83 13.38
N ARG A 85 -6.44 4.96 14.67
CA ARG A 85 -6.77 3.85 15.56
C ARG A 85 -8.26 3.54 15.47
N LEU A 86 -8.57 2.31 15.11
CA LEU A 86 -9.94 1.83 14.88
C LEU A 86 -10.15 0.43 15.46
N PRO A 87 -11.39 0.03 15.76
CA PRO A 87 -11.71 -1.37 16.00
C PRO A 87 -11.33 -2.25 14.81
N ALA A 88 -10.83 -3.46 15.09
CA ALA A 88 -10.35 -4.39 14.06
C ALA A 88 -11.42 -4.75 13.02
N ALA A 89 -12.70 -4.75 13.42
CA ALA A 89 -13.83 -4.99 12.53
C ALA A 89 -13.97 -3.91 11.44
N GLN A 90 -13.62 -2.66 11.75
CA GLN A 90 -13.77 -1.51 10.85
C GLN A 90 -12.50 -1.24 10.02
N ALA A 91 -11.35 -1.79 10.40
CA ALA A 91 -10.06 -1.48 9.77
C ALA A 91 -10.04 -1.79 8.26
N HIS A 92 -10.69 -2.87 7.83
CA HIS A 92 -10.75 -3.21 6.41
C HIS A 92 -11.70 -2.29 5.62
N GLU A 93 -12.81 -1.88 6.24
CA GLU A 93 -13.73 -0.90 5.64
C GLU A 93 -13.03 0.46 5.49
N ALA A 94 -12.29 0.87 6.51
CA ALA A 94 -11.50 2.09 6.52
C ALA A 94 -10.58 2.17 5.31
N VAL A 95 -9.90 1.07 4.95
CA VAL A 95 -9.00 1.05 3.78
C VAL A 95 -9.72 1.39 2.48
N ASN A 96 -10.98 0.98 2.34
CA ASN A 96 -11.78 1.25 1.13
C ASN A 96 -12.27 2.71 1.09
N VAL A 97 -12.67 3.25 2.25
CA VAL A 97 -13.18 4.64 2.35
C VAL A 97 -12.05 5.65 2.25
N LEU A 98 -10.97 5.42 2.99
CA LEU A 98 -9.82 6.32 3.09
C LEU A 98 -9.03 6.37 1.78
N GLY A 99 -8.96 5.28 1.02
CA GLY A 99 -8.44 5.20 -0.34
C GLY A 99 -7.19 6.06 -0.60
N PRO A 100 -7.34 7.29 -1.14
CA PRO A 100 -6.23 8.20 -1.42
C PRO A 100 -5.54 8.81 -0.19
N ASP A 101 -6.23 8.92 0.95
CA ASP A 101 -5.73 9.53 2.20
C ASP A 101 -4.80 8.57 2.97
N LEU A 102 -4.71 7.32 2.54
CA LEU A 102 -3.83 6.29 3.11
C LEU A 102 -2.38 6.48 2.67
N LEU A 103 -1.45 5.88 3.41
CA LEU A 103 -0.06 5.79 3.00
C LEU A 103 0.09 5.05 1.67
N GLN A 104 0.49 5.79 0.63
CA GLN A 104 0.76 5.27 -0.71
C GLN A 104 2.25 4.99 -0.91
N ARG A 105 2.80 4.03 -0.15
CA ARG A 105 4.14 3.48 -0.40
C ARG A 105 4.08 2.05 -0.87
N ALA A 106 4.95 1.71 -1.82
CA ALA A 106 5.12 0.33 -2.25
C ALA A 106 5.66 -0.51 -1.09
N ARG A 107 5.21 -1.76 -0.98
CA ARG A 107 5.69 -2.76 0.00
C ARG A 107 5.42 -2.46 1.49
N THR A 108 4.90 -1.29 1.83
CA THR A 108 4.46 -0.96 3.20
C THR A 108 3.05 -1.48 3.47
N ARG A 109 2.84 -2.11 4.63
CA ARG A 109 1.50 -2.49 5.09
C ARG A 109 0.73 -1.27 5.55
N ARG A 110 -0.50 -1.10 5.08
CA ARG A 110 -1.38 0.03 5.44
C ARG A 110 -2.10 -0.15 6.77
N VAL A 111 -2.29 -1.41 7.20
CA VAL A 111 -2.96 -1.75 8.46
C VAL A 111 -1.98 -2.53 9.31
N LEU A 112 -1.77 -2.05 10.54
CA LEU A 112 -0.90 -2.64 11.53
C LEU A 112 -1.73 -3.09 12.74
N ALA A 113 -1.22 -4.11 13.44
CA ALA A 113 -1.73 -4.45 14.75
C ALA A 113 -1.33 -3.35 15.73
N ASP A 114 -2.27 -2.95 16.58
CA ASP A 114 -1.96 -2.06 17.69
C ASP A 114 -1.27 -2.87 18.79
N GLY A 115 -0.16 -2.34 19.31
CA GLY A 115 0.61 -2.98 20.37
C GLY A 115 -0.09 -2.92 21.72
N ASP A 116 -0.90 -1.88 21.93
CA ASP A 116 -1.54 -1.61 23.22
C ASP A 116 -2.86 -2.36 23.38
N CYS A 117 -3.57 -2.64 22.28
CA CYS A 117 -4.86 -3.32 22.31
C CYS A 117 -5.05 -4.27 21.13
N ARG A 118 -5.48 -5.50 21.42
CA ARG A 118 -5.66 -6.55 20.39
C ARG A 118 -6.90 -6.35 19.54
N ASP A 119 -7.88 -5.61 20.05
CA ASP A 119 -9.16 -5.35 19.39
C ASP A 119 -9.11 -4.11 18.49
N SER A 120 -8.01 -3.36 18.53
CA SER A 120 -7.76 -2.21 17.66
C SER A 120 -6.71 -2.51 16.58
N ARG A 121 -6.77 -1.71 15.52
CA ARG A 121 -5.81 -1.69 14.43
C ARG A 121 -5.42 -0.25 14.15
N LEU A 122 -4.20 -0.09 13.68
CA LEU A 122 -3.67 1.19 13.24
C LEU A 122 -3.68 1.21 11.72
N VAL A 123 -4.39 2.18 11.15
CA VAL A 123 -4.43 2.43 9.70
C VAL A 123 -3.50 3.60 9.40
N LEU A 124 -2.45 3.36 8.62
CA LEU A 124 -1.45 4.37 8.29
C LEU A 124 -2.00 5.38 7.29
N LEU A 125 -1.98 6.66 7.67
CA LEU A 125 -2.38 7.77 6.80
C LEU A 125 -1.18 8.28 6.00
N GLY A 126 -1.46 9.06 4.96
CA GLY A 126 -0.43 9.65 4.11
C GLY A 126 0.47 10.64 4.86
N GLU A 127 1.68 10.84 4.33
CA GLU A 127 2.68 11.77 4.90
C GLU A 127 2.18 13.24 4.95
N HIS A 128 1.15 13.57 4.19
CA HIS A 128 0.51 14.89 4.15
C HIS A 128 -0.52 15.11 5.27
N VAL A 129 -0.86 14.08 6.05
CA VAL A 129 -1.92 14.14 7.06
C VAL A 129 -1.35 14.47 8.43
N GLY A 130 -1.79 15.61 8.98
CA GLY A 130 -1.44 16.05 10.34
C GLY A 130 -2.27 15.35 11.43
N LEU A 131 -1.81 15.44 12.67
CA LEU A 131 -2.47 14.88 13.86
C LEU A 131 -3.81 15.53 14.18
N ASP A 132 -3.98 16.78 13.76
CA ASP A 132 -5.22 17.56 13.83
C ASP A 132 -6.25 17.14 12.75
N GLY A 133 -5.89 16.21 11.87
CA GLY A 133 -6.68 15.83 10.71
C GLY A 133 -6.51 16.78 9.52
N SER A 134 -5.56 17.71 9.57
CA SER A 134 -5.20 18.54 8.42
C SER A 134 -4.74 17.67 7.26
N GLY A 135 -5.19 17.99 6.05
CA GLY A 135 -4.88 17.20 4.84
C GLY A 135 -5.84 16.04 4.56
N LEU A 136 -6.77 15.73 5.47
CA LEU A 136 -7.86 14.78 5.20
C LEU A 136 -9.01 15.46 4.44
N ARG A 137 -9.71 14.68 3.62
CA ARG A 137 -10.95 15.12 2.96
C ARG A 137 -12.09 15.20 3.98
N ASP A 138 -13.03 16.12 3.76
CA ASP A 138 -14.17 16.33 4.68
C ASP A 138 -15.01 15.06 4.89
N THR A 139 -15.22 14.29 3.81
CA THR A 139 -15.92 13.00 3.86
C THR A 139 -15.23 12.00 4.78
N THR A 140 -13.89 12.04 4.79
CA THR A 140 -13.05 11.17 5.60
C THR A 140 -13.10 11.59 7.06
N LEU A 141 -12.99 12.89 7.33
CA LEU A 141 -13.12 13.43 8.69
C LEU A 141 -14.48 13.09 9.31
N GLN A 142 -15.55 13.19 8.53
CA GLN A 142 -16.89 12.83 8.98
C GLN A 142 -16.98 11.34 9.30
N TRP A 143 -16.50 10.46 8.41
CA TRP A 143 -16.47 9.02 8.66
C TRP A 143 -15.68 8.64 9.93
N ILE A 144 -14.54 9.29 10.16
CA ILE A 144 -13.73 9.08 11.37
C ILE A 144 -14.50 9.48 12.64
N ARG A 145 -15.18 10.63 12.61
CA ARG A 145 -15.99 11.12 13.74
C ARG A 145 -17.17 10.20 14.04
N ASP A 146 -17.86 9.73 13.00
CA ASP A 146 -19.01 8.85 13.14
C ASP A 146 -18.61 7.44 13.60
N GLY A 147 -17.45 6.96 13.15
CA GLY A 147 -16.90 5.64 13.50
C GLY A 147 -16.19 5.58 14.86
N GLY A 148 -15.94 6.73 15.50
CA GLY A 148 -15.20 6.82 16.76
C GLY A 148 -13.70 6.52 16.61
N GLY A 149 -13.11 6.86 15.46
CA GLY A 149 -11.68 6.69 15.23
C GLY A 149 -10.83 7.77 15.88
N GLU A 150 -9.65 7.38 16.37
CA GLU A 150 -8.71 8.29 17.03
C GLU A 150 -7.44 8.47 16.19
N LEU A 151 -6.98 9.70 15.99
CA LEU A 151 -5.72 9.98 15.32
C LEU A 151 -4.58 9.92 16.34
N VAL A 152 -3.58 9.08 16.06
CA VAL A 152 -2.42 8.85 16.93
C VAL A 152 -1.12 9.02 16.16
N PRO A 153 -0.07 9.58 16.78
CA PRO A 153 1.25 9.63 16.17
C PRO A 153 1.83 8.21 16.05
N HIS A 154 2.43 7.89 14.91
CA HIS A 154 3.05 6.61 14.66
C HIS A 154 4.40 6.79 13.97
N THR A 155 5.39 6.04 14.42
CA THR A 155 6.74 6.03 13.83
C THR A 155 6.92 4.75 13.04
N LEU A 156 7.21 4.88 11.75
CA LEU A 156 7.46 3.76 10.85
C LEU A 156 8.93 3.70 10.48
N GLU A 157 9.59 2.61 10.86
CA GLU A 157 10.96 2.32 10.46
C GLU A 157 10.95 1.57 9.12
N LEU A 158 11.53 2.19 8.11
CA LEU A 158 11.72 1.63 6.79
C LEU A 158 13.17 1.17 6.62
N GLY A 159 13.34 0.01 5.99
CA GLY A 159 14.67 -0.50 5.68
C GLY A 159 14.90 -0.66 4.18
N TRP A 160 16.04 -1.28 3.86
CA TRP A 160 16.42 -1.65 2.48
C TRP A 160 15.31 -2.38 1.71
N LYS A 161 14.51 -3.24 2.38
CA LYS A 161 13.47 -4.05 1.73
C LYS A 161 12.31 -3.21 1.19
N ASP A 162 12.07 -2.05 1.81
CA ASP A 162 11.00 -1.12 1.49
C ASP A 162 11.44 -0.06 0.48
N SER A 163 12.74 0.00 0.18
CA SER A 163 13.30 0.92 -0.80
C SER A 163 12.95 0.51 -2.23
N THR A 164 12.58 1.50 -3.04
CA THR A 164 12.32 1.32 -4.46
C THR A 164 13.63 1.28 -5.27
N GLN A 165 13.61 0.65 -6.45
CA GLN A 165 14.78 0.63 -7.33
C GLN A 165 15.23 2.06 -7.70
N ALA A 166 14.30 2.99 -7.88
CA ALA A 166 14.62 4.39 -8.15
C ALA A 166 15.36 5.05 -6.98
N GLU A 167 14.98 4.78 -5.73
CA GLU A 167 15.68 5.29 -4.54
C GLU A 167 17.09 4.69 -4.42
N VAL A 168 17.23 3.38 -4.70
CA VAL A 168 18.54 2.71 -4.73
C VAL A 168 19.45 3.30 -5.81
N LEU A 169 18.93 3.48 -7.02
CA LEU A 169 19.69 4.05 -8.13
C LEU A 169 20.11 5.50 -7.87
N ARG A 170 19.25 6.31 -7.22
CA ARG A 170 19.60 7.69 -6.81
C ARG A 170 20.75 7.75 -5.81
N HIS A 171 20.90 6.72 -4.97
CA HIS A 171 22.04 6.63 -4.05
C HIS A 171 23.34 6.18 -4.75
N LEU A 172 23.22 5.42 -5.85
CA LEU A 172 24.36 4.92 -6.62
C LEU A 172 24.92 5.91 -7.65
N LEU A 173 24.07 6.76 -8.19
CA LEU A 173 24.47 7.68 -9.25
C LEU A 173 25.08 8.96 -8.65
N PRO A 174 26.29 9.36 -9.04
CA PRO A 174 26.85 10.65 -8.65
C PRO A 174 25.96 11.78 -9.17
N ARG A 175 25.76 12.81 -8.34
CA ARG A 175 24.98 14.01 -8.67
C ARG A 175 25.71 14.92 -9.65
#